data_AF-A0A534BW39-F1
#
_entry.id   AF-A0A534BW39-F1
#
_cell.length_a   1.000
_cell.length_b   1.000
_cell.length_c   1.000
_cell.angle_alpha   90.00
_cell.angle_beta   90.00
_cell.angle_gamma   90.00
#
_symmetry.space_group_name_H-M   'P 1'
#
loop_
_entity.id
_entity.type
_entity.pdbx_description
1 polymer ?
#
loop_
_entity_poly.entity_id
_entity_poly.type
_entity_poly.pdbx_seq_one_letter_code
_entity_poly.pdbx_strand_id
1 'polypeptide(L)'
;MALTPLPSGDFLLETPGIAAVPTLEPARWAGGDVAVALPRGAAAAPLRRFLSEVEMWLHAQELNDTRRRRGDPPVTTLWPWGATGEPEPPERRATHGTPLAFGSEAYLRGLWQLLGSECRGLPGRFEDVASAAGAAGAVLIVDVGAELERDAECMLADAMSRLDARFVSPSLEALRRGEVDGVTLIANDTLVRLRRHSHLRVWRRARAAGLAGFA
;
A
#
# COMPACT_ATOMS: atom_id res chain seq x y z
N MET A 1 -18.00 -16.33 -11.24
CA MET A 1 -17.19 -15.16 -10.82
C MET A 1 -17.51 -14.89 -9.36
N ALA A 2 -16.53 -14.53 -8.55
CA ALA A 2 -16.71 -14.21 -7.14
C ALA A 2 -16.02 -12.90 -6.79
N LEU A 3 -16.61 -12.16 -5.86
CA LEU A 3 -16.02 -10.96 -5.26
C LEU A 3 -15.96 -11.20 -3.75
N THR A 4 -14.76 -11.43 -3.23
CA THR A 4 -14.54 -11.78 -1.82
C THR A 4 -14.01 -10.56 -1.07
N PRO A 5 -14.70 -10.04 -0.04
CA PRO A 5 -14.19 -8.93 0.75
C PRO A 5 -12.94 -9.34 1.53
N LEU A 6 -11.96 -8.45 1.58
CA LEU A 6 -10.71 -8.63 2.29
C LEU A 6 -10.70 -7.81 3.59
N PRO A 7 -9.97 -8.24 4.63
CA PRO A 7 -9.83 -7.46 5.86
C PRO A 7 -9.20 -6.06 5.68
N SER A 8 -8.56 -5.78 4.54
CA SER A 8 -8.04 -4.46 4.19
C SER A 8 -9.13 -3.45 3.81
N GLY A 9 -10.35 -3.92 3.50
CA GLY A 9 -11.41 -3.11 2.90
C GLY A 9 -11.51 -3.29 1.38
N ASP A 10 -10.51 -3.90 0.74
CA ASP A 10 -10.52 -4.23 -0.68
C ASP A 10 -11.33 -5.50 -0.97
N PHE A 11 -11.44 -5.84 -2.25
CA PHE A 11 -12.07 -7.07 -2.70
C PHE A 11 -11.14 -7.87 -3.62
N LEU A 12 -11.13 -9.19 -3.46
CA LEU A 12 -10.54 -10.11 -4.42
C LEU A 12 -11.59 -10.48 -5.48
N LEU A 13 -11.28 -10.22 -6.75
CA LEU A 13 -12.12 -10.56 -7.89
C LEU A 13 -11.61 -11.84 -8.57
N GLU A 14 -12.41 -12.90 -8.54
CA GLU A 14 -12.13 -14.18 -9.20
C GLU A 14 -13.00 -14.34 -10.45
N THR A 15 -12.38 -14.36 -11.63
CA THR A 15 -13.08 -14.42 -12.92
C THR A 15 -12.66 -15.66 -13.71
N PRO A 16 -13.58 -16.61 -14.00
CA PRO A 16 -13.27 -17.69 -14.91
C PRO A 16 -13.22 -17.16 -16.34
N GLY A 17 -12.15 -17.45 -17.07
CA GLY A 17 -12.05 -17.18 -18.51
C GLY A 17 -11.75 -15.73 -18.90
N ILE A 18 -11.49 -14.83 -17.95
CA ILE A 18 -10.87 -13.53 -18.24
C ILE A 18 -9.38 -13.65 -17.93
N ALA A 19 -8.55 -13.49 -18.95
CA ALA A 19 -7.10 -13.55 -18.79
C ALA A 19 -6.59 -12.40 -17.93
N ALA A 20 -5.50 -12.65 -17.21
CA ALA A 20 -4.72 -11.60 -16.56
C ALA A 20 -4.23 -10.61 -17.63
N VAL A 21 -4.61 -9.34 -17.48
CA VAL A 21 -4.20 -8.25 -18.38
C VAL A 21 -3.54 -7.16 -17.56
N PRO A 22 -2.53 -6.46 -18.09
CA PRO A 22 -1.92 -5.33 -17.41
C PRO A 22 -2.96 -4.26 -17.05
N THR A 23 -3.05 -3.98 -15.77
CA THR A 23 -3.92 -2.99 -15.13
C THR A 23 -3.07 -2.07 -14.26
N LEU A 24 -3.46 -0.81 -14.12
CA LEU A 24 -2.76 0.13 -13.25
C LEU A 24 -3.27 -0.01 -11.81
N GLU A 25 -2.36 0.01 -10.84
CA GLU A 25 -2.71 0.05 -9.41
C GLU A 25 -3.31 1.42 -9.03
N PRO A 26 -4.42 1.48 -8.28
CA PRO A 26 -5.04 2.74 -7.86
C PRO A 26 -4.07 3.70 -7.15
N ALA A 27 -3.21 3.18 -6.27
CA ALA A 27 -2.23 3.98 -5.54
C ALA A 27 -1.20 4.66 -6.46
N ARG A 28 -0.93 4.10 -7.65
CA ARG A 28 -0.04 4.69 -8.66
C ARG A 28 -0.71 5.78 -9.52
N TRP A 29 -2.04 5.90 -9.46
CA TRP A 29 -2.81 6.82 -10.31
C TRP A 29 -3.73 7.77 -9.53
N ALA A 30 -3.53 7.88 -8.21
CA ALA A 30 -4.32 8.78 -7.39
C ALA A 30 -4.33 10.22 -7.97
N GLY A 31 -5.52 10.78 -8.16
CA GLY A 31 -5.73 12.12 -8.74
C GLY A 31 -5.67 12.22 -10.26
N GLY A 32 -5.35 11.12 -10.98
CA GLY A 32 -5.39 11.07 -12.44
C GLY A 32 -6.75 10.67 -13.01
N ASP A 33 -6.92 10.81 -14.32
CA ASP A 33 -8.12 10.38 -15.03
C ASP A 33 -8.20 8.84 -15.11
N VAL A 34 -9.20 8.26 -14.44
CA VAL A 34 -9.47 6.81 -14.39
C VAL A 34 -9.52 6.18 -15.77
N ALA A 35 -9.98 6.91 -16.80
CA ALA A 35 -10.04 6.39 -18.17
C ALA A 35 -8.66 5.96 -18.71
N VAL A 36 -7.58 6.56 -18.22
CA VAL A 36 -6.21 6.22 -18.62
C VAL A 36 -5.77 4.87 -18.04
N ALA A 37 -6.33 4.49 -16.89
CA ALA A 37 -6.05 3.24 -16.20
C ALA A 37 -6.84 2.04 -16.73
N LEU A 38 -7.81 2.29 -17.62
CA LEU A 38 -8.64 1.22 -18.18
C LEU A 38 -7.81 0.18 -18.96
N PRO A 39 -8.12 -1.12 -18.82
CA PRO A 39 -7.44 -2.20 -19.52
C PRO A 39 -7.43 -2.01 -21.05
N ARG A 40 -6.23 -1.95 -21.66
CA ARG A 40 -6.06 -1.74 -23.10
C ARG A 40 -5.73 -3.04 -23.85
N GLY A 41 -5.96 -3.03 -25.17
CA GLY A 41 -5.68 -4.15 -26.06
C GLY A 41 -6.84 -5.13 -26.24
N ALA A 42 -6.66 -6.07 -27.18
CA ALA A 42 -7.68 -7.06 -27.54
C ALA A 42 -7.96 -8.05 -26.40
N ALA A 43 -6.91 -8.51 -25.70
CA ALA A 43 -7.02 -9.42 -24.56
C ALA A 43 -7.86 -8.85 -23.41
N ALA A 44 -7.95 -7.53 -23.30
CA ALA A 44 -8.71 -6.83 -22.27
C ALA A 44 -10.19 -6.65 -22.59
N ALA A 45 -10.66 -7.03 -23.79
CA ALA A 45 -12.05 -6.85 -24.19
C ALA A 45 -13.06 -7.55 -23.25
N PRO A 46 -12.83 -8.81 -22.81
CA PRO A 46 -13.71 -9.47 -21.84
C PRO A 46 -13.77 -8.71 -20.51
N LEU A 47 -12.64 -8.22 -20.00
CA LEU A 47 -12.58 -7.45 -18.77
C LEU A 47 -13.33 -6.13 -18.89
N ARG A 48 -13.13 -5.38 -19.99
CA ARG A 48 -13.87 -4.12 -20.21
C ARG A 48 -15.37 -4.33 -20.30
N ARG A 49 -15.82 -5.37 -21.01
CA ARG A 49 -17.25 -5.72 -21.09
C ARG A 49 -17.82 -5.99 -19.70
N PHE A 50 -17.12 -6.81 -18.92
CA PHE A 50 -17.51 -7.11 -17.55
C PHE A 50 -17.59 -5.84 -16.68
N LEU A 51 -16.58 -4.97 -16.75
CA LEU A 51 -16.59 -3.71 -16.00
C LEU A 51 -17.75 -2.81 -16.40
N SER A 52 -18.07 -2.68 -17.68
CA SER A 52 -19.25 -1.91 -18.12
C SER A 52 -20.56 -2.50 -17.61
N GLU A 53 -20.71 -3.83 -17.59
CA GLU A 53 -21.89 -4.50 -17.03
C GLU A 53 -22.02 -4.22 -15.53
N VAL A 54 -20.91 -4.28 -14.78
CA VAL A 54 -20.86 -3.92 -13.36
C VAL A 54 -21.17 -2.45 -13.13
N GLU A 55 -20.63 -1.55 -13.94
CA GLU A 55 -20.91 -0.12 -13.83
C GLU A 55 -22.40 0.16 -13.95
N MET A 56 -23.06 -0.38 -15.00
CA MET A 56 -24.51 -0.25 -15.15
C MET A 56 -25.26 -0.79 -13.93
N TRP A 57 -24.85 -1.95 -13.40
CA TRP A 57 -25.46 -2.55 -12.22
C TRP A 57 -25.26 -1.69 -10.95
N LEU A 58 -24.05 -1.19 -10.71
CA LEU A 58 -23.71 -0.33 -9.57
C LEU A 58 -24.47 1.00 -9.63
N HIS A 59 -24.56 1.61 -10.80
CA HIS A 59 -25.31 2.85 -11.00
C HIS A 59 -26.78 2.73 -10.59
N ALA A 60 -27.39 1.56 -10.79
CA ALA A 60 -28.79 1.28 -10.46
C ALA A 60 -29.03 0.89 -8.99
N GLN A 61 -27.98 0.77 -8.14
CA GLN A 61 -28.15 0.35 -6.75
C GLN A 61 -28.78 1.43 -5.87
N GLU A 62 -29.80 1.06 -5.10
CA GLU A 62 -30.46 1.94 -4.10
C GLU A 62 -29.48 2.44 -3.02
N LEU A 63 -28.39 1.71 -2.79
CA LEU A 63 -27.31 2.15 -1.90
C LEU A 63 -26.75 3.51 -2.33
N ASN A 64 -26.65 3.76 -3.63
CA ASN A 64 -26.18 5.04 -4.15
C ASN A 64 -27.16 6.19 -3.87
N ASP A 65 -28.46 5.94 -3.81
CA ASP A 65 -29.42 6.96 -3.36
C ASP A 65 -29.24 7.30 -1.89
N THR A 66 -28.94 6.29 -1.07
CA THR A 66 -28.66 6.48 0.36
C THR A 66 -27.36 7.25 0.58
N ARG A 67 -26.31 6.96 -0.19
CA ARG A 67 -25.05 7.71 -0.20
C ARG A 67 -25.26 9.17 -0.60
N ARG A 68 -25.97 9.42 -1.71
CA ARG A 68 -26.32 10.78 -2.17
C ARG A 68 -27.10 11.57 -1.12
N ARG A 69 -28.07 10.95 -0.44
CA ARG A 69 -28.82 11.59 0.66
C ARG A 69 -27.94 12.00 1.84
N ARG A 70 -26.81 11.33 2.05
CA ARG A 70 -25.81 11.65 3.09
C ARG A 70 -24.74 12.64 2.60
N GLY A 71 -24.76 13.01 1.33
CA GLY A 71 -23.70 13.81 0.70
C GLY A 71 -22.48 13.00 0.26
N ASP A 72 -22.51 11.68 0.40
CA ASP A 72 -21.41 10.80 -0.01
C ASP A 72 -21.40 10.61 -1.54
N PRO A 73 -20.21 10.49 -2.17
CA PRO A 73 -20.12 10.15 -3.58
C PRO A 73 -20.67 8.72 -3.83
N PRO A 74 -21.36 8.48 -4.96
CA PRO A 74 -21.85 7.15 -5.31
C PRO A 74 -20.68 6.20 -5.62
N VAL A 75 -20.89 4.91 -5.40
CA VAL A 75 -20.00 3.84 -5.85
C VAL A 75 -20.50 3.36 -7.20
N THR A 76 -19.79 3.69 -8.27
CA THR A 76 -20.26 3.48 -9.65
C THR A 76 -19.42 2.50 -10.45
N THR A 77 -18.19 2.24 -10.02
CA THR A 77 -17.21 1.48 -10.78
C THR A 77 -16.39 0.59 -9.84
N LEU A 78 -15.90 -0.54 -10.36
CA LEU A 78 -14.83 -1.31 -9.73
C LEU A 78 -13.51 -1.05 -10.46
N TRP A 79 -12.43 -0.97 -9.70
CA TRP A 79 -11.08 -0.85 -10.25
C TRP A 79 -10.32 -2.16 -10.04
N PRO A 80 -10.37 -3.11 -10.98
CA PRO A 80 -9.56 -4.32 -10.88
C PRO A 80 -8.09 -4.00 -11.15
N TRP A 81 -7.20 -4.54 -10.32
CA TRP A 81 -5.76 -4.43 -10.50
C TRP A 81 -5.03 -5.66 -9.97
N GLY A 82 -3.72 -5.76 -10.23
CA GLY A 82 -2.85 -6.79 -9.65
C GLY A 82 -2.89 -8.16 -10.34
N ALA A 83 -3.79 -8.38 -11.30
CA ALA A 83 -3.83 -9.61 -12.09
C ALA A 83 -2.71 -9.60 -13.15
N THR A 84 -1.52 -10.09 -12.77
CA THR A 84 -0.38 -10.26 -13.68
C THR A 84 0.13 -11.69 -13.63
N GLY A 85 0.62 -12.19 -14.77
CA GLY A 85 1.16 -13.54 -14.88
C GLY A 85 0.08 -14.64 -14.84
N GLU A 86 0.55 -15.88 -14.68
CA GLU A 86 -0.32 -17.03 -14.45
C GLU A 86 -0.49 -17.26 -12.94
N PRO A 87 -1.72 -17.57 -12.47
CA PRO A 87 -1.96 -17.82 -11.05
C PRO A 87 -1.31 -19.16 -10.66
N GLU A 88 -0.24 -19.09 -9.87
CA GLU A 88 0.37 -20.25 -9.24
C GLU A 88 -0.10 -20.39 -7.78
N PRO A 89 -0.40 -21.62 -7.31
CA PRO A 89 -0.68 -21.84 -5.90
C PRO A 89 0.51 -21.37 -5.06
N PRO A 90 0.30 -20.48 -4.07
CA PRO A 90 1.41 -19.96 -3.30
C PRO A 90 2.00 -21.05 -2.39
N GLU A 91 3.32 -21.19 -2.40
CA GLU A 91 4.03 -22.10 -1.50
C GLU A 91 4.15 -21.48 -0.10
N ARG A 92 3.72 -22.20 0.94
CA ARG A 92 4.04 -21.80 2.31
C ARG A 92 5.51 -22.07 2.60
N ARG A 93 6.22 -21.04 3.04
CA ARG A 93 7.63 -21.08 3.42
C ARG A 93 7.77 -20.55 4.84
N ALA A 94 7.31 -21.34 5.82
CA ALA A 94 7.49 -20.99 7.21
C ALA A 94 8.98 -20.84 7.51
N THR A 95 9.43 -19.64 7.90
CA THR A 95 10.84 -19.38 8.20
C THR A 95 11.01 -18.86 9.61
N HIS A 96 12.08 -19.32 10.26
CA HIS A 96 12.51 -18.77 11.53
C HIS A 96 13.14 -17.39 11.30
N GLY A 97 12.81 -16.42 12.14
CA GLY A 97 13.35 -15.07 12.02
C GLY A 97 12.66 -14.21 10.94
N THR A 98 11.40 -14.50 10.61
CA THR A 98 10.59 -13.59 9.79
C THR A 98 10.47 -12.23 10.51
N PRO A 99 10.77 -11.09 9.85
CA PRO A 99 10.58 -9.77 10.44
C PRO A 99 9.13 -9.54 10.87
N LEU A 100 8.90 -8.69 11.87
CA LEU A 100 7.52 -8.28 12.19
C LEU A 100 6.94 -7.45 11.06
N ALA A 101 5.71 -7.74 10.62
CA ALA A 101 4.98 -6.87 9.69
C ALA A 101 3.96 -6.01 10.42
N PHE A 102 3.91 -4.73 10.05
CA PHE A 102 2.90 -3.79 10.48
C PHE A 102 2.22 -3.15 9.27
N GLY A 103 0.90 -3.23 9.21
CA GLY A 103 0.11 -2.69 8.10
C GLY A 103 -1.26 -3.36 7.98
N SER A 104 -2.15 -2.74 7.20
CA SER A 104 -3.50 -3.23 6.94
C SER A 104 -3.66 -3.94 5.59
N GLU A 105 -2.72 -3.73 4.67
CA GLU A 105 -2.81 -4.12 3.26
C GLU A 105 -2.86 -5.65 3.06
N ALA A 106 -3.64 -6.11 2.08
CA ALA A 106 -3.98 -7.51 1.87
C ALA A 106 -2.79 -8.35 1.38
N TYR A 107 -1.97 -7.82 0.46
CA TYR A 107 -0.77 -8.49 -0.03
C TYR A 107 0.23 -8.72 1.11
N LEU A 108 0.47 -7.74 1.99
CA LEU A 108 1.32 -7.91 3.17
C LEU A 108 0.81 -9.05 4.07
N ARG A 109 -0.50 -9.06 4.37
CA ARG A 109 -1.14 -10.11 5.18
C ARG A 109 -0.96 -11.49 4.55
N GLY A 110 -1.26 -11.62 3.27
CA GLY A 110 -1.11 -12.89 2.55
C GLY A 110 0.33 -13.37 2.57
N LEU A 111 1.29 -12.49 2.31
CA LEU A 111 2.72 -12.83 2.30
C LEU A 111 3.19 -13.31 3.67
N TRP A 112 2.83 -12.63 4.77
CA TRP A 112 3.23 -13.08 6.10
C TRP A 112 2.56 -14.38 6.51
N GLN A 113 1.30 -14.61 6.12
CA GLN A 113 0.63 -15.90 6.33
C GLN A 113 1.34 -17.05 5.62
N LEU A 114 1.87 -16.82 4.41
CA LEU A 114 2.69 -17.81 3.70
C LEU A 114 4.03 -18.07 4.40
N LEU A 115 4.57 -17.06 5.09
CA LEU A 115 5.77 -17.17 5.91
C LEU A 115 5.51 -17.74 7.32
N GLY A 116 4.26 -18.12 7.63
CA GLY A 116 3.88 -18.66 8.94
C GLY A 116 3.85 -17.62 10.06
N SER A 117 3.68 -16.35 9.72
CA SER A 117 3.59 -15.22 10.65
C SER A 117 2.33 -14.40 10.38
N GLU A 118 2.04 -13.43 11.25
CA GLU A 118 0.89 -12.54 11.10
C GLU A 118 1.34 -11.08 10.94
N CYS A 119 0.51 -10.28 10.27
CA CYS A 119 0.65 -8.83 10.24
C CYS A 119 -0.09 -8.20 11.41
N ARG A 120 0.53 -7.19 12.01
CA ARG A 120 -0.02 -6.41 13.11
C ARG A 120 -0.56 -5.07 12.57
N GLY A 121 -1.46 -4.44 13.31
CA GLY A 121 -1.90 -3.08 13.00
C GLY A 121 -0.75 -2.09 13.08
N LEU A 122 -0.80 -1.02 12.27
CA LEU A 122 0.25 0.00 12.27
C LEU A 122 0.35 0.68 13.65
N PRO A 123 1.54 0.73 14.28
CA PRO A 123 1.69 1.34 15.60
C PRO A 123 1.61 2.87 15.54
N GLY A 124 1.48 3.51 16.71
CA GLY A 124 1.42 4.97 16.79
C GLY A 124 2.76 5.64 16.44
N ARG A 125 3.89 5.02 16.79
CA ARG A 125 5.23 5.60 16.68
C ARG A 125 6.30 4.53 16.47
N PHE A 126 7.48 4.94 16.03
CA PHE A 126 8.62 4.06 15.79
C PHE A 126 9.08 3.28 17.04
N GLU A 127 9.02 3.86 18.23
CA GLU A 127 9.52 3.23 19.45
C GLU A 127 8.74 1.96 19.81
N ASP A 128 7.45 1.92 19.48
CA ASP A 128 6.61 0.74 19.69
C ASP A 128 7.00 -0.39 18.70
N VAL A 129 7.55 -0.02 17.54
CA VAL A 129 8.13 -0.98 16.58
C VAL A 129 9.46 -1.48 17.11
N ALA A 130 10.36 -0.58 17.49
CA ALA A 130 11.72 -0.90 17.91
C ALA A 130 11.74 -1.79 19.17
N SER A 131 10.81 -1.54 20.11
CA SER A 131 10.66 -2.38 21.31
C SER A 131 10.11 -3.78 21.01
N ALA A 132 9.25 -3.91 20.00
CA ALA A 132 8.69 -5.20 19.60
C ALA A 132 9.63 -5.98 18.66
N ALA A 133 10.38 -5.27 17.82
CA ALA A 133 11.26 -5.84 16.81
C ALA A 133 12.54 -6.39 17.47
N GLY A 134 12.63 -7.72 17.55
CA GLY A 134 13.88 -8.40 17.91
C GLY A 134 14.91 -8.33 16.77
N ALA A 135 15.87 -9.26 16.79
CA ALA A 135 16.95 -9.32 15.79
C ALA A 135 16.47 -9.49 14.33
N ALA A 136 15.26 -10.01 14.12
CA ALA A 136 14.65 -10.16 12.80
C ALA A 136 14.25 -8.83 12.14
N GLY A 137 14.14 -7.74 12.92
CA GLY A 137 13.69 -6.44 12.43
C GLY A 137 12.18 -6.36 12.17
N ALA A 138 11.77 -5.30 11.46
CA ALA A 138 10.37 -5.04 11.13
C ALA A 138 10.22 -4.43 9.72
N VAL A 139 9.05 -4.68 9.13
CA VAL A 139 8.56 -4.11 7.88
C VAL A 139 7.26 -3.37 8.19
N LEU A 140 7.16 -2.13 7.72
CA LEU A 140 5.97 -1.31 7.88
C LEU A 140 5.47 -0.92 6.50
N ILE A 141 4.18 -1.13 6.24
CA ILE A 141 3.49 -0.51 5.12
C ILE A 141 2.58 0.57 5.69
N VAL A 142 2.82 1.79 5.23
CA VAL A 142 2.11 2.98 5.68
C VAL A 142 1.31 3.52 4.52
N ASP A 143 0.01 3.66 4.71
CA ASP A 143 -0.89 4.24 3.73
C ASP A 143 -1.02 5.75 3.97
N VAL A 144 -0.63 6.55 2.98
CA VAL A 144 -0.74 8.01 3.02
C VAL A 144 -2.19 8.45 2.90
N GLY A 145 -3.03 7.70 2.18
CA GLY A 145 -4.47 7.96 2.07
C GLY A 145 -5.15 7.88 3.43
N ALA A 146 -4.84 6.83 4.19
CA ALA A 146 -5.33 6.69 5.57
C ALA A 146 -4.92 7.85 6.48
N GLU A 147 -3.79 8.54 6.26
CA GLU A 147 -3.41 9.73 7.03
C GLU A 147 -4.15 11.00 6.59
N LEU A 148 -4.49 11.10 5.30
CA LEU A 148 -5.32 12.18 4.75
C LEU A 148 -6.76 12.10 5.26
N GLU A 149 -7.34 10.90 5.31
CA GLU A 149 -8.73 10.70 5.77
C GLU A 149 -8.95 11.02 7.25
N ARG A 150 -7.88 11.08 8.05
CA ARG A 150 -7.96 11.42 9.49
C ARG A 150 -8.40 12.85 9.75
N ASP A 151 -8.21 13.73 8.77
CA ASP A 151 -8.36 15.17 8.94
C ASP A 151 -8.70 15.79 7.57
N ALA A 152 -9.94 16.26 7.41
CA ALA A 152 -10.48 16.67 6.12
C ALA A 152 -9.74 17.87 5.48
N GLU A 153 -9.00 18.65 6.27
CA GLU A 153 -8.19 19.78 5.79
C GLU A 153 -6.71 19.41 5.59
N CYS A 154 -6.32 18.17 5.91
CA CYS A 154 -4.96 17.68 5.80
C CYS A 154 -4.52 17.65 4.34
N MET A 155 -3.45 18.40 4.02
CA MET A 155 -2.82 18.29 2.71
C MET A 155 -1.86 17.10 2.68
N LEU A 156 -1.47 16.68 1.47
CA LEU A 156 -0.47 15.63 1.29
C LEU A 156 0.84 15.95 2.03
N ALA A 157 1.26 17.22 2.04
CA ALA A 157 2.44 17.65 2.77
C ALA A 157 2.32 17.42 4.28
N ASP A 158 1.13 17.65 4.86
CA ASP A 158 0.88 17.44 6.29
C ASP A 158 0.89 15.95 6.64
N ALA A 159 0.23 15.12 5.83
CA ALA A 159 0.26 13.67 5.99
C ALA A 159 1.70 13.14 5.92
N MET A 160 2.48 13.57 4.94
CA MET A 160 3.88 13.19 4.79
C MET A 160 4.74 13.66 5.97
N SER A 161 4.51 14.88 6.47
CA SER A 161 5.20 15.43 7.65
C SER A 161 4.89 14.61 8.91
N ARG A 162 3.64 14.22 9.12
CA ARG A 162 3.21 13.37 10.24
C ARG A 162 3.88 12.00 10.18
N LEU A 163 3.96 11.40 8.99
CA LEU A 163 4.64 10.11 8.79
C LEU A 163 6.15 10.21 9.01
N ASP A 164 6.76 11.31 8.56
CA ASP A 164 8.18 11.59 8.80
C ASP A 164 8.47 11.67 10.30
N ALA A 165 7.68 12.45 11.03
CA ALA A 165 7.83 12.64 12.48
C ALA A 165 7.59 11.36 13.29
N ARG A 166 6.68 10.48 12.86
CA ARG A 166 6.33 9.24 13.57
C ARG A 166 7.31 8.10 13.31
N PHE A 167 7.84 7.99 12.09
CA PHE A 167 8.57 6.79 11.66
C PHE A 167 9.92 7.10 11.05
N VAL A 168 9.98 8.01 10.07
CA VAL A 168 11.22 8.21 9.30
C VAL A 168 12.28 8.87 10.16
N SER A 169 12.03 10.08 10.67
CA SER A 169 13.00 10.83 11.49
C SER A 169 13.46 10.06 12.73
N PRO A 170 12.57 9.45 13.55
CA PRO A 170 12.99 8.63 14.69
C PRO A 170 13.85 7.41 14.30
N SER A 171 13.53 6.73 13.19
CA SER A 171 14.33 5.59 12.73
C SER A 171 15.75 6.00 12.30
N LEU A 172 15.90 7.19 11.71
CA LEU A 172 17.20 7.74 11.33
C LEU A 172 18.01 8.17 12.55
N GLU A 173 17.36 8.69 13.60
CA GLU A 173 18.01 8.97 14.88
C GLU A 173 18.49 7.70 15.57
N ALA A 174 17.64 6.67 15.63
CA ALA A 174 18.01 5.36 16.15
C ALA A 174 19.19 4.75 15.37
N LEU A 175 19.24 4.95 14.05
CA LEU A 175 20.37 4.53 13.21
C LEU A 175 21.67 5.29 13.54
N ARG A 176 21.58 6.60 13.84
CA ARG A 176 22.73 7.43 14.24
C ARG A 176 23.26 7.08 15.63
N ARG A 177 22.36 6.84 16.58
CA ARG A 177 22.70 6.27 17.91
C ARG A 177 23.19 4.82 17.78
N GLY A 178 22.77 4.19 16.68
CA GLY A 178 23.11 2.83 16.28
C GLY A 178 22.47 1.78 17.18
N GLU A 179 21.24 2.06 17.56
CA GLU A 179 20.23 1.16 18.15
C GLU A 179 19.62 0.25 17.08
N VAL A 180 19.67 0.67 15.80
CA VAL A 180 19.33 -0.16 14.63
C VAL A 180 20.50 -0.20 13.65
N ASP A 181 20.67 -1.33 12.97
CA ASP A 181 21.78 -1.55 12.02
C ASP A 181 21.54 -0.96 10.62
N GLY A 182 20.28 -0.75 10.26
CA GLY A 182 19.90 -0.17 8.99
C GLY A 182 18.43 0.18 8.87
N VAL A 183 18.14 1.10 7.97
CA VAL A 183 16.80 1.58 7.61
C VAL A 183 16.69 1.51 6.09
N THR A 184 15.59 0.94 5.59
CA THR A 184 15.27 0.95 4.17
C THR A 184 13.93 1.66 3.99
N LEU A 185 13.95 2.78 3.27
CA LEU A 185 12.75 3.52 2.88
C LEU A 185 12.41 3.17 1.44
N ILE A 186 11.17 2.74 1.21
CA ILE A 186 10.63 2.48 -0.13
C ILE A 186 9.49 3.48 -0.34
N ALA A 187 9.64 4.32 -1.35
CA ALA A 187 8.64 5.30 -1.77
C ALA A 187 8.38 5.09 -3.26
N ASN A 188 7.32 4.34 -3.58
CA ASN A 188 7.01 3.88 -4.93
C ASN A 188 8.22 3.19 -5.57
N ASP A 189 8.76 3.74 -6.65
CA ASP A 189 9.88 3.17 -7.41
C ASP A 189 11.25 3.62 -6.87
N THR A 190 11.26 4.38 -5.76
CA THR A 190 12.47 4.84 -5.10
C THR A 190 12.76 4.00 -3.86
N LEU A 191 13.95 3.41 -3.82
CA LEU A 191 14.47 2.70 -2.66
C LEU A 191 15.72 3.39 -2.12
N VAL A 192 15.69 3.77 -0.85
CA VAL A 192 16.83 4.34 -0.14
C VAL A 192 17.22 3.42 1.01
N ARG A 193 18.44 2.90 0.96
CA ARG A 193 18.98 2.03 2.02
C ARG A 193 20.11 2.73 2.77
N LEU A 194 19.93 2.86 4.08
CA LEU A 194 20.89 3.44 5.00
C LEU A 194 21.34 2.36 5.99
N ARG A 195 22.63 2.28 6.24
CA ARG A 195 23.23 1.41 7.25
C ARG A 195 23.98 2.23 8.26
N ARG A 196 24.33 1.63 9.40
CA ARG A 196 25.10 2.28 10.45
C ARG A 196 26.30 3.04 9.88
N HIS A 197 27.08 2.45 8.96
CA HIS A 197 28.27 3.10 8.38
C HIS A 197 28.02 3.95 7.12
N SER A 198 26.77 4.14 6.67
CA SER A 198 26.47 4.93 5.47
C SER A 198 26.87 6.40 5.61
N HIS A 199 26.99 6.92 6.84
CA HIS A 199 27.48 8.28 7.10
C HIS A 199 28.96 8.49 6.75
N LEU A 200 29.75 7.42 6.58
CA LEU A 200 31.14 7.50 6.11
C LEU A 200 31.24 7.74 4.60
N ARG A 201 30.10 7.79 3.89
CA ARG A 201 30.04 8.17 2.47
C ARG A 201 30.04 9.69 2.29
N VAL A 202 31.04 10.35 2.84
CA VAL A 202 31.25 11.82 2.86
C VAL A 202 31.28 12.43 1.45
N TRP A 203 31.48 11.62 0.40
CA TRP A 203 31.47 12.04 -1.00
C TRP A 203 30.08 12.19 -1.62
N ARG A 204 29.00 11.82 -0.93
CA ARG A 204 27.63 12.14 -1.34
C ARG A 204 27.13 13.27 -0.46
N ARG A 205 27.11 14.50 -0.99
CA ARG A 205 26.54 15.68 -0.32
C ARG A 205 25.19 15.31 0.28
N ALA A 206 25.06 15.47 1.60
CA ALA A 206 23.78 15.34 2.29
C ALA A 206 22.86 16.44 1.75
N ARG A 207 21.80 16.06 1.04
CA ARG A 207 20.65 16.95 0.88
C ARG A 207 19.95 16.91 2.25
N ALA A 208 20.21 17.92 3.06
CA ALA A 208 19.56 18.10 4.35
C ALA A 208 18.10 18.49 4.09
N ALA A 209 17.28 17.49 3.83
CA ALA A 209 15.83 17.57 3.94
C ALA A 209 15.35 16.11 3.96
N GLY A 210 14.54 15.75 4.97
CA GLY A 210 13.74 14.53 4.90
C GLY A 210 12.72 14.64 3.76
N LEU A 211 11.51 14.12 3.96
CA LEU A 211 10.44 14.28 2.97
C LEU A 211 10.11 15.77 2.66
N ALA A 212 10.51 16.70 3.53
CA ALA A 212 10.47 18.14 3.28
C ALA A 212 11.26 18.62 2.05
N GLY A 213 12.15 17.80 1.48
CA GLY A 213 12.90 18.12 0.26
C GLY A 213 12.13 17.84 -1.04
N PHE A 214 10.93 17.27 -0.93
CA PHE A 214 10.03 16.94 -2.04
C PHE A 214 8.76 17.81 -2.09
N ALA A 215 8.62 18.76 -1.15
CA ALA A 215 7.54 19.76 -1.15
C ALA A 215 7.86 20.93 -2.10
#